data_AF-A0A820KUM6-F1
#
_entry.id   AF-A0A820KUM6-F1
#
_cell.length_a   1.000
_cell.length_b   1.000
_cell.length_c   1.000
_cell.angle_alpha   90.00
_cell.angle_beta   90.00
_cell.angle_gamma   90.00
#
_symmetry.space_group_name_H-M   'P 1'
#
loop_
_entity.id
_entity.type
_entity.pdbx_description
1 polymer ?
#
loop_
_entity_poly.entity_id
_entity_poly.type
_entity_poly.pdbx_seq_one_letter_code
_entity_poly.pdbx_strand_id
1 'polypeptide(L)'
;MVYIVEQLNHLDRMAIISFNISAVDRSHGLKRMNEQNQQILKDTVNNDIHSQGGTYIGSGIQLGIDLLRQRQTKNPLGAILVLTDGQDNDHHDYTSLMETLPEGVQLHSFGYGSDHTANVLVKLAEQGNGGTFTYIDEQRAIGSAFAMALGGLFTCVAKEIAVNIEFNDEY
;
A
#
# COMPACT_ATOMS: atom_id res chain seq x y z
N MET A 1 8.15 -10.59 -2.36
CA MET A 1 7.04 -10.37 -1.41
C MET A 1 7.43 -10.73 0.03
N VAL A 2 7.99 -11.92 0.31
CA VAL A 2 8.50 -12.30 1.66
C VAL A 2 9.43 -11.24 2.29
N TYR A 3 10.25 -10.59 1.47
CA TYR A 3 11.15 -9.51 1.89
C TYR A 3 10.48 -8.44 2.77
N ILE A 4 9.26 -8.00 2.45
CA ILE A 4 8.56 -6.94 3.22
C ILE A 4 8.32 -7.39 4.66
N VAL A 5 7.92 -8.65 4.84
CA VAL A 5 7.66 -9.25 6.16
C VAL A 5 8.91 -9.20 7.04
N GLU A 6 10.10 -9.28 6.43
CA GLU A 6 11.39 -9.28 7.10
C GLU A 6 11.91 -7.87 7.42
N GLN A 7 11.42 -6.83 6.75
CA GLN A 7 11.82 -5.44 7.02
C GLN A 7 11.04 -4.80 8.17
N LEU A 8 9.90 -5.38 8.57
CA LEU A 8 9.07 -4.84 9.64
C LEU A 8 9.54 -5.32 11.02
N ASN A 9 9.52 -4.43 12.01
CA ASN A 9 9.89 -4.73 13.38
C ASN A 9 8.66 -5.00 14.27
N HIS A 10 8.88 -5.46 15.51
CA HIS A 10 7.81 -5.85 16.44
C HIS A 10 6.78 -4.76 16.83
N LEU A 11 7.06 -3.49 16.55
CA LEU A 11 6.13 -2.36 16.74
C LEU A 11 5.20 -2.16 15.53
N ASP A 12 5.55 -2.75 14.39
CA ASP A 12 4.78 -2.67 13.16
C ASP A 12 3.64 -3.69 13.12
N ARG A 13 2.70 -3.42 12.21
CA ARG A 13 1.61 -4.34 11.88
C ARG A 13 1.40 -4.44 10.39
N MET A 14 1.07 -5.63 9.92
CA MET A 14 0.84 -5.91 8.50
C MET A 14 -0.39 -6.80 8.30
N ALA A 15 -1.07 -6.58 7.17
CA ALA A 15 -2.05 -7.50 6.62
C ALA A 15 -1.73 -7.72 5.13
N ILE A 16 -2.07 -8.90 4.61
CA ILE A 16 -1.90 -9.29 3.22
C ILE A 16 -3.29 -9.45 2.63
N ILE A 17 -3.56 -8.68 1.59
CA ILE A 17 -4.79 -8.79 0.80
C ILE A 17 -4.41 -9.35 -0.56
N SER A 18 -5.10 -10.41 -0.97
CA SER A 18 -5.11 -10.83 -2.37
C SER A 18 -6.38 -10.29 -3.02
N PHE A 19 -6.28 -9.81 -4.25
CA PHE A 19 -7.46 -9.39 -5.01
C PHE A 19 -7.43 -9.94 -6.44
N ASN A 20 -8.61 -10.29 -6.93
CA ASN A 20 -8.87 -10.64 -8.32
C ASN A 20 -10.22 -10.04 -8.76
N ILE A 21 -11.28 -10.83 -8.96
CA ILE A 21 -12.67 -10.34 -9.02
C ILE A 21 -13.27 -10.06 -7.63
N SER A 22 -12.58 -10.46 -6.56
CA SER A 22 -12.92 -10.14 -5.18
C SER A 22 -11.66 -9.89 -4.36
N ALA A 23 -11.79 -9.22 -3.22
CA ALA A 23 -10.69 -8.99 -2.28
C ALA A 23 -10.83 -9.91 -1.06
N VAL A 24 -9.73 -10.53 -0.65
CA VAL A 24 -9.67 -11.44 0.50
C VAL A 24 -8.50 -11.05 1.39
N ASP A 25 -8.79 -10.81 2.67
CA ASP A 25 -7.79 -10.67 3.71
C ASP A 25 -7.23 -12.06 4.05
N ARG A 26 -5.99 -12.30 3.62
CA ARG A 26 -5.26 -13.56 3.84
C ARG A 26 -4.59 -13.62 5.19
N SER A 27 -4.48 -12.49 5.89
CA SER A 27 -3.86 -12.43 7.21
C SER A 27 -4.88 -12.56 8.34
N HIS A 28 -6.17 -12.37 8.08
CA HIS A 28 -7.22 -12.30 9.10
C HIS A 28 -6.93 -11.17 10.12
N GLY A 29 -6.77 -9.96 9.60
CA GLY A 29 -6.54 -8.71 10.30
C GLY A 29 -5.07 -8.29 10.34
N LEU A 30 -4.85 -7.05 10.77
CA LEU A 30 -3.51 -6.49 11.00
C LEU A 30 -2.77 -7.26 12.12
N LYS A 31 -1.73 -7.99 11.76
CA LYS A 31 -0.90 -8.77 12.68
C LYS A 31 0.30 -7.96 13.15
N ARG A 32 0.58 -7.98 14.45
CA ARG A 32 1.85 -7.48 15.01
C ARG A 32 3.00 -8.35 14.51
N MET A 33 4.11 -7.74 14.14
CA MET A 33 5.26 -8.44 13.55
C MET A 33 6.17 -9.08 14.60
N ASN A 34 5.59 -10.00 15.39
CA ASN A 34 6.37 -10.95 16.20
C ASN A 34 6.82 -12.15 15.35
N GLU A 35 7.75 -12.95 15.85
CA GLU A 35 8.33 -14.09 15.12
C GLU A 35 7.26 -15.06 14.59
N GLN A 36 6.26 -15.37 15.40
CA GLN A 36 5.17 -16.29 15.02
C GLN A 36 4.34 -15.73 13.85
N ASN A 37 3.88 -14.49 13.95
CA ASN A 37 3.08 -13.86 12.89
C ASN A 37 3.92 -13.60 11.64
N GLN A 38 5.20 -13.25 11.78
CA GLN A 38 6.10 -13.17 10.64
C GLN A 38 6.15 -14.49 9.89
N GLN A 39 6.32 -15.61 10.59
CA GLN A 39 6.33 -16.93 9.94
C GLN A 39 5.00 -17.22 9.23
N ILE A 40 3.86 -16.99 9.89
CA ILE A 40 2.53 -17.15 9.29
C ILE A 40 2.39 -16.31 8.02
N LEU A 41 2.78 -15.04 8.05
CA LEU A 41 2.68 -14.15 6.89
C LEU A 41 3.61 -14.59 5.75
N LYS A 42 4.81 -15.10 6.04
CA LYS A 42 5.71 -15.67 5.03
C LYS A 42 5.06 -16.89 4.36
N ASP A 43 4.45 -17.76 5.15
CA ASP A 43 3.78 -18.96 4.64
C ASP A 43 2.57 -18.57 3.77
N THR A 44 1.77 -17.59 4.19
CA THR A 44 0.68 -17.03 3.40
C THR A 44 1.15 -16.47 2.06
N VAL A 45 2.25 -15.70 2.04
CA VAL A 45 2.82 -15.17 0.78
C VAL A 45 3.22 -16.29 -0.18
N ASN A 46 3.81 -17.36 0.35
CA ASN A 46 4.33 -18.46 -0.47
C ASN A 46 3.24 -19.41 -0.98
N ASN A 47 2.15 -19.58 -0.21
CA ASN A 47 1.20 -20.66 -0.46
C ASN A 47 -0.19 -20.17 -0.90
N ASP A 48 -0.62 -18.97 -0.51
CA ASP A 48 -2.04 -18.56 -0.62
C ASP A 48 -2.30 -17.44 -1.63
N ILE A 49 -1.25 -16.96 -2.31
CA ILE A 49 -1.37 -15.95 -3.38
C ILE A 49 -1.37 -16.65 -4.73
N HIS A 50 -2.55 -16.72 -5.35
CA HIS A 50 -2.74 -17.33 -6.67
C HIS A 50 -3.31 -16.31 -7.67
N SER A 51 -2.78 -16.31 -8.88
CA SER A 51 -3.31 -15.54 -10.01
C SER A 51 -4.51 -16.27 -10.62
N GLN A 52 -5.72 -15.76 -10.44
CA GLN A 52 -6.92 -16.31 -11.08
C GLN A 52 -7.98 -15.23 -11.25
N GLY A 53 -8.56 -15.09 -12.44
CA GLY A 53 -9.67 -14.17 -12.71
C GLY A 53 -9.23 -12.77 -13.19
N GLY A 54 -10.11 -11.77 -13.03
CA GLY A 54 -9.84 -10.37 -13.37
C GLY A 54 -9.07 -9.61 -12.29
N THR A 55 -8.95 -8.29 -12.46
CA THR A 55 -8.14 -7.42 -11.57
C THR A 55 -8.99 -6.27 -11.02
N TYR A 56 -9.57 -6.45 -9.84
CA TYR A 56 -10.44 -5.48 -9.16
C TYR A 56 -9.63 -4.72 -8.10
N ILE A 57 -8.92 -3.69 -8.56
CA ILE A 57 -7.95 -2.95 -7.73
C ILE A 57 -8.67 -2.19 -6.61
N GLY A 58 -9.78 -1.52 -6.93
CA GLY A 58 -10.58 -0.74 -5.99
C GLY A 58 -11.07 -1.57 -4.79
N SER A 59 -11.52 -2.79 -5.03
CA SER A 59 -12.00 -3.74 -4.04
C SER A 59 -10.88 -4.14 -3.07
N GLY A 60 -9.67 -4.38 -3.59
CA GLY A 60 -8.48 -4.65 -2.79
C GLY A 60 -8.11 -3.47 -1.89
N ILE A 61 -8.14 -2.27 -2.45
CA ILE A 61 -7.84 -1.03 -1.70
C ILE A 61 -8.91 -0.75 -0.65
N GLN A 62 -10.19 -0.88 -0.98
CA GLN A 62 -11.32 -0.68 -0.06
C GLN A 62 -11.18 -1.60 1.15
N LEU A 63 -10.88 -2.88 0.94
CA LEU A 63 -10.63 -3.82 2.05
C LEU A 63 -9.42 -3.39 2.90
N GLY A 64 -8.35 -2.88 2.28
CA GLY A 64 -7.19 -2.34 3.00
C GLY A 64 -7.54 -1.13 3.86
N ILE A 65 -8.35 -0.21 3.33
CA ILE A 65 -8.89 0.95 4.06
C ILE A 65 -9.72 0.49 5.26
N ASP A 66 -10.58 -0.51 5.08
CA ASP A 66 -11.44 -1.02 6.14
C ASP A 66 -10.63 -1.70 7.26
N LEU A 67 -9.60 -2.48 6.93
CA LEU A 67 -8.69 -3.04 7.92
C LEU A 67 -7.94 -1.95 8.71
N LEU A 68 -7.51 -0.89 8.03
CA LEU A 68 -6.84 0.25 8.68
C LEU A 68 -7.80 1.07 9.56
N ARG A 69 -9.10 1.11 9.24
CA ARG A 69 -10.12 1.76 10.09
C ARG A 69 -10.44 0.98 11.34
N GLN A 70 -10.41 -0.35 11.25
CA GLN A 70 -10.70 -1.25 12.37
C GLN A 70 -9.53 -1.38 13.37
N ARG A 71 -8.39 -0.73 13.10
CA ARG A 71 -7.21 -0.81 13.97
C ARG A 71 -7.49 -0.23 15.37
N GLN A 72 -7.18 -1.00 16.41
CA GLN A 72 -7.35 -0.56 17.80
C GLN A 72 -6.38 0.57 18.19
N THR A 73 -5.16 0.53 17.66
CA THR A 73 -4.16 1.58 17.83
C THR A 73 -3.87 2.24 16.49
N LYS A 74 -3.85 3.58 16.44
CA LYS A 74 -3.47 4.33 15.24
C LYS A 74 -1.96 4.58 15.29
N ASN A 75 -1.24 4.02 14.32
CA ASN A 75 0.15 4.43 14.12
C ASN A 75 0.15 5.81 13.45
N PRO A 76 1.13 6.70 13.77
CA PRO A 76 1.24 8.01 13.11
C PRO A 76 1.49 7.88 11.61
N LEU A 77 2.00 6.73 11.19
CA LEU A 77 2.22 6.38 9.80
C LEU A 77 1.50 5.08 9.44
N GLY A 78 0.79 5.08 8.33
CA GLY A 78 0.29 3.88 7.67
C GLY A 78 0.52 3.94 6.17
N ALA A 79 0.49 2.78 5.53
CA ALA A 79 0.55 2.70 4.08
C ALA A 79 -0.28 1.53 3.55
N ILE A 80 -0.84 1.71 2.36
CA ILE A 80 -1.36 0.66 1.49
C ILE A 80 -0.38 0.54 0.33
N LEU A 81 0.15 -0.66 0.09
CA LEU A 81 1.06 -0.96 -1.01
C LEU A 81 0.33 -1.87 -2.00
N VAL A 82 0.04 -1.34 -3.20
CA VAL A 82 -0.75 -2.04 -4.23
C VAL A 82 0.18 -2.49 -5.35
N LEU A 83 0.32 -3.79 -5.58
CA LEU A 83 1.05 -4.35 -6.71
C LEU A 83 0.10 -5.03 -7.67
N THR A 84 0.22 -4.75 -8.97
CA THR A 84 -0.53 -5.42 -10.02
C THR A 84 0.27 -5.50 -11.32
N ASP A 85 0.05 -6.55 -12.09
CA ASP A 85 0.54 -6.75 -13.45
C ASP A 85 -0.59 -6.63 -14.50
N GLY A 86 -1.83 -6.42 -14.06
CA GLY A 86 -3.02 -6.51 -14.88
C GLY A 86 -3.76 -5.19 -15.08
N GLN A 87 -4.72 -5.21 -15.99
CA GLN A 87 -5.58 -4.08 -16.27
C GLN A 87 -6.74 -4.02 -15.29
N ASP A 88 -6.99 -2.83 -14.74
CA ASP A 88 -8.12 -2.64 -13.84
C ASP A 88 -9.47 -2.93 -14.53
N ASN A 89 -10.27 -3.79 -13.90
CA ASN A 89 -11.61 -4.14 -14.35
C ASN A 89 -12.69 -3.75 -13.34
N ASP A 90 -12.33 -3.09 -12.23
CA ASP A 90 -13.23 -2.83 -11.11
C ASP A 90 -14.25 -1.69 -11.37
N HIS A 91 -14.02 -0.86 -12.39
CA HIS A 91 -14.82 0.34 -12.69
C HIS A 91 -15.09 1.24 -11.46
N HIS A 92 -14.21 1.21 -10.46
CA HIS A 92 -14.36 1.96 -9.22
C HIS A 92 -14.13 3.47 -9.45
N ASP A 93 -14.86 4.30 -8.69
CA ASP A 93 -14.51 5.70 -8.57
C ASP A 93 -13.35 5.88 -7.58
N TYR A 94 -12.13 5.86 -8.12
CA TYR A 94 -10.91 6.02 -7.34
C TYR A 94 -10.81 7.37 -6.64
N THR A 95 -11.41 8.43 -7.18
CA THR A 95 -11.37 9.74 -6.52
C THR A 95 -12.11 9.65 -5.18
N SER A 96 -13.37 9.19 -5.23
CA SER A 96 -14.18 8.99 -4.03
C SER A 96 -13.53 7.98 -3.08
N LEU A 97 -12.93 6.90 -3.59
CA LEU A 97 -12.25 5.91 -2.76
C LEU A 97 -11.04 6.52 -2.03
N MET A 98 -10.23 7.35 -2.68
CA MET A 98 -9.04 7.95 -2.04
C MET A 98 -9.41 8.96 -0.97
N GLU A 99 -10.54 9.67 -1.10
CA GLU A 99 -11.08 10.54 -0.04
C GLU A 99 -11.44 9.75 1.25
N THR A 100 -11.62 8.43 1.14
CA THR A 100 -11.90 7.56 2.29
C THR A 100 -10.65 7.09 3.03
N LEU A 101 -9.44 7.39 2.54
CA LEU A 101 -8.19 7.01 3.19
C LEU A 101 -8.12 7.58 4.62
N PRO A 102 -7.76 6.77 5.62
CA PRO A 102 -7.57 7.27 6.98
C PRO A 102 -6.41 8.28 7.03
N GLU A 103 -6.52 9.26 7.92
CA GLU A 103 -5.45 10.21 8.22
C GLU A 103 -4.11 9.50 8.54
N GLY A 104 -3.02 10.07 8.01
CA GLY A 104 -1.66 9.51 8.12
C GLY A 104 -1.38 8.28 7.25
N VAL A 105 -2.35 7.81 6.44
CA VAL A 105 -2.19 6.67 5.52
C VAL A 105 -1.86 7.16 4.11
N GLN A 106 -0.82 6.57 3.52
CA GLN A 106 -0.43 6.77 2.12
C GLN A 106 -0.77 5.57 1.25
N LEU A 107 -1.00 5.77 -0.04
CA LEU A 107 -1.16 4.70 -1.00
C LEU A 107 -0.04 4.73 -2.04
N HIS A 108 0.80 3.69 -2.05
CA HIS A 108 1.82 3.49 -3.06
C HIS A 108 1.37 2.39 -4.02
N SER A 109 1.55 2.63 -5.31
CA SER A 109 1.16 1.71 -6.38
C SER A 109 2.38 1.23 -7.16
N PHE A 110 2.36 -0.03 -7.57
CA PHE A 110 3.44 -0.71 -8.25
C PHE A 110 2.86 -1.45 -9.46
N GLY A 111 3.30 -1.07 -10.66
CA GLY A 111 2.89 -1.70 -11.92
C GLY A 111 3.98 -2.65 -12.40
N TYR A 112 3.70 -3.94 -12.50
CA TYR A 112 4.63 -4.96 -13.00
C TYR A 112 4.38 -5.27 -14.47
N GLY A 113 5.43 -5.26 -15.29
CA GLY A 113 5.33 -5.55 -16.73
C GLY A 113 4.52 -4.49 -17.49
N SER A 114 4.41 -4.62 -18.82
CA SER A 114 3.78 -3.61 -19.68
C SER A 114 2.25 -3.61 -19.70
N ASP A 115 1.63 -4.66 -19.15
CA ASP A 115 0.22 -4.97 -19.42
C ASP A 115 -0.74 -4.32 -18.43
N HIS A 116 -0.23 -3.62 -17.41
CA HIS A 116 -1.03 -2.96 -16.39
C HIS A 116 -1.59 -1.60 -16.84
N THR A 117 -2.67 -1.16 -16.18
CA THR A 117 -3.29 0.15 -16.44
C THR A 117 -2.55 1.27 -15.71
N ALA A 118 -1.43 1.75 -16.27
CA ALA A 118 -0.55 2.73 -15.64
C ALA A 118 -1.25 4.02 -15.18
N ASN A 119 -2.19 4.54 -15.97
CA ASN A 119 -2.97 5.74 -15.63
C ASN A 119 -3.80 5.57 -14.34
N VAL A 120 -4.34 4.37 -14.09
CA VAL A 120 -5.06 4.08 -12.83
C VAL A 120 -4.10 4.07 -11.65
N LEU A 121 -2.95 3.42 -11.78
CA LEU A 121 -1.95 3.35 -10.71
C LEU A 121 -1.32 4.70 -10.39
N VAL A 122 -1.03 5.51 -11.39
CA VAL A 122 -0.55 6.89 -11.22
C VAL A 122 -1.60 7.73 -10.48
N LYS A 123 -2.85 7.70 -10.93
CA LYS A 123 -3.94 8.44 -10.29
C LYS A 123 -4.12 8.04 -8.82
N LEU A 124 -4.07 6.74 -8.53
CA LEU A 124 -4.13 6.20 -7.17
C LEU A 124 -3.00 6.73 -6.28
N ALA A 125 -1.77 6.78 -6.80
CA ALA A 125 -0.63 7.30 -6.05
C ALA A 125 -0.73 8.83 -5.82
N GLU A 126 -1.11 9.59 -6.86
CA GLU A 126 -1.26 11.05 -6.79
C GLU A 126 -2.33 11.46 -5.78
N GLN A 127 -3.45 10.74 -5.73
CA GLN A 127 -4.55 10.98 -4.80
C GLN A 127 -4.32 10.29 -3.43
N GLY A 128 -3.30 9.43 -3.32
CA GLY A 128 -3.01 8.59 -2.17
C GLY A 128 -2.23 9.27 -1.05
N ASN A 129 -2.50 10.55 -0.75
CA ASN A 129 -1.86 11.33 0.31
C ASN A 129 -0.31 11.43 0.20
N GLY A 130 0.20 11.69 -1.00
CA GLY A 130 1.65 11.79 -1.25
C GLY A 130 2.34 10.42 -1.35
N GLY A 131 1.61 9.40 -1.80
CA GLY A 131 2.18 8.13 -2.21
C GLY A 131 2.88 8.21 -3.57
N THR A 132 3.38 7.07 -4.04
CA THR A 132 4.20 7.01 -5.26
C THR A 132 3.75 5.88 -6.18
N PHE A 133 3.82 6.12 -7.49
CA PHE A 133 3.76 5.06 -8.49
C PHE A 133 5.18 4.60 -8.84
N THR A 134 5.40 3.29 -8.89
CA THR A 134 6.65 2.68 -9.35
C THR A 134 6.39 1.65 -10.44
N TYR A 135 7.01 1.84 -11.61
CA TYR A 135 7.04 0.83 -12.65
C TYR A 135 8.12 -0.21 -12.35
N ILE A 136 7.81 -1.49 -12.57
CA ILE A 136 8.71 -2.62 -12.36
C ILE A 136 8.73 -3.45 -13.65
N ASP A 137 9.89 -3.49 -14.30
CA ASP A 137 10.12 -4.23 -15.54
C ASP A 137 10.49 -5.71 -15.30
N GLU A 138 11.23 -5.99 -14.22
CA GLU A 138 11.76 -7.31 -13.91
C GLU A 138 11.40 -7.77 -12.50
N GLN A 139 11.14 -9.07 -12.34
CA GLN A 139 10.73 -9.66 -11.06
C GLN A 139 11.75 -9.40 -9.92
N ARG A 140 13.04 -9.34 -10.27
CA ARG A 140 14.13 -9.06 -9.32
C ARG A 140 14.05 -7.65 -8.74
N ALA A 141 13.49 -6.69 -9.47
CA ALA A 141 13.34 -5.31 -9.05
C ALA A 141 12.16 -5.07 -8.09
N ILE A 142 11.26 -6.06 -7.91
CA ILE A 142 10.14 -5.95 -6.97
C ILE A 142 10.65 -5.70 -5.55
N GLY A 143 11.66 -6.46 -5.10
CA GLY A 143 12.21 -6.30 -3.75
C GLY A 143 12.73 -4.88 -3.50
N SER A 144 13.51 -4.34 -4.43
CA SER A 144 14.05 -2.98 -4.34
C SER A 144 12.97 -1.90 -4.40
N ALA A 145 11.96 -2.06 -5.28
CA ALA A 145 10.87 -1.09 -5.40
C ALA A 145 10.11 -0.95 -4.07
N PHE A 146 9.77 -2.07 -3.43
CA PHE A 146 9.14 -2.07 -2.11
C PHE A 146 10.08 -1.54 -1.03
N ALA A 147 11.37 -1.87 -1.07
CA ALA A 147 12.36 -1.35 -0.12
C ALA A 147 12.45 0.18 -0.16
N MET A 148 12.39 0.80 -1.34
CA MET A 148 12.39 2.26 -1.46
C MET A 148 11.16 2.90 -0.80
N ALA A 149 9.97 2.34 -1.06
CA ALA A 149 8.74 2.85 -0.45
C ALA A 149 8.76 2.70 1.08
N LEU A 150 9.18 1.53 1.58
CA LEU A 150 9.35 1.31 3.03
C LEU A 150 10.42 2.22 3.63
N GLY A 151 11.53 2.45 2.95
CA GLY A 151 12.58 3.36 3.39
C GLY A 151 12.07 4.80 3.56
N GLY A 152 11.26 5.28 2.61
CA GLY A 152 10.58 6.58 2.73
C GLY A 152 9.61 6.65 3.91
N LEU A 153 8.93 5.54 4.21
CA LEU A 153 8.04 5.45 5.37
C LEU A 153 8.85 5.45 6.69
N PHE A 154 9.90 4.62 6.81
CA PHE A 154 10.68 4.50 8.04
C PHE A 154 11.52 5.72 8.38
N THR A 155 11.93 6.50 7.38
CA THR A 155 12.73 7.72 7.57
C THR A 155 11.89 8.97 7.81
N CYS A 156 10.55 8.85 7.72
CA CYS A 156 9.63 9.95 7.94
C CYS A 156 9.62 10.38 9.42
N VAL A 157 10.21 11.54 9.73
CA VAL A 157 10.26 12.10 11.09
C VAL A 157 9.08 13.00 11.44
N ALA A 158 8.41 13.58 10.43
CA ALA A 158 7.27 14.46 10.60
C ALA A 158 6.37 14.43 9.36
N LYS A 159 5.05 14.57 9.56
CA LYS A 159 4.04 14.75 8.51
C LYS A 159 3.20 15.98 8.82
N GLU A 160 2.54 16.51 7.80
CA GLU A 160 1.62 17.65 7.91
C GLU A 160 2.29 18.93 8.47
N ILE A 161 3.53 19.18 8.03
CA ILE A 161 4.26 20.39 8.40
C ILE A 161 3.61 21.60 7.70
N ALA A 162 2.98 22.46 8.49
CA ALA A 162 2.50 23.77 8.02
C ALA A 162 3.66 24.77 8.07
N VAL A 163 3.98 25.37 6.92
CA VAL A 163 4.98 26.45 6.83
C VAL A 163 4.22 27.76 6.60
N ASN A 164 4.21 28.63 7.61
CA ASN A 164 3.67 29.98 7.48
C ASN A 164 4.78 30.92 7.02
N ILE A 165 4.56 31.58 5.88
CA ILE A 165 5.50 32.55 5.31
C ILE A 165 4.85 33.93 5.46
N GLU A 166 5.51 34.81 6.19
CA GLU A 166 5.13 36.21 6.32
C GLU A 166 6.07 37.05 5.46
N PHE A 167 5.49 37.91 4.61
CA PHE A 167 6.25 38.87 3.82
C PHE A 167 6.39 40.17 4.62
N ASN A 168 7.59 40.73 4.62
CA ASN A 168 7.84 42.04 5.21
C ASN A 168 7.80 43.08 4.10
N ASP A 169 6.75 43.90 4.05
CA ASP A 169 6.48 44.89 2.99
C ASP A 169 7.35 46.18 3.11
N GLU A 170 8.57 46.08 3.65
CA GLU A 170 9.44 47.25 3.88
C GLU A 170 10.33 47.65 2.68
N TYR A 171 10.04 47.22 1.45
CA TYR A 171 10.70 47.72 0.23
C TYR A 171 9.75 47.89 -0.96
#